data_AF-A0A026W1B0-F1
#
_entry.id   AF-A0A026W1B0-F1
#
_cell.length_a   1.000
_cell.length_b   1.000
_cell.length_c   1.000
_cell.angle_alpha   90.00
_cell.angle_beta   90.00
_cell.angle_gamma   90.00
#
_symmetry.space_group_name_H-M   'P 1'
#
loop_
_entity.id
_entity.type
_entity.pdbx_description
1 polymer ?
#
loop_
_entity_poly.entity_id
_entity_poly.type
_entity_poly.pdbx_seq_one_letter_code
_entity_poly.pdbx_strand_id
1 'polypeptide(L)'
;MNVRAKDNACFAWAVVAALYPSARHADRKAQYPEFTSVLDVSLIEFPMTLDQIGRFERGNDVSINVFVEDDDGKRGVIVPMRLTDRKHDRHRHVTLLYVPDGRAGQPGHFAWIRDLSRLVSAQLSKKQHQKYICDRCLHYFATAERLAAHAVDCGIINDCAIILPSEEDKLLTFRNFKRKERAPFVVYADLECTLEKNEDEEGTANTGAYQRHRAFSVGYYVRCAYDESLSTYRSYRGENCVPWFVGELGDLARRVKAILASDAPMRDLTPEQREELGDATALCYVCRKPFAAADTRVCDHCHLTGRYRGPAHSACNLNYKDSHVIPVIFHNLSGYDAHFIIEDVANAFEGSVELLPLTKKRYIAFTKNVANTEDGCGTCVKLRFVDLYKFLSASLDTLASYLDKSHMRILRRRYNLSRTGYKYLEIGIGVPPTLDTVTVHVAMGDTTGKKILLNAEMWKGLVDSRAIVCDYLTRANGEHVIVPPPMRMDDLTIRFASSNGQPTIRLDIPSCRLALFAPTVRYLYGLRHCAERVIATMASVVGRVEAKLRVFKHAAAGVEDPSDAPRAIRDRKDFDNNDLLDCELLVVVFGNI
;
A
#
# COMPACT_ATOMS: atom_id res chain seq x y z
N MET A 1 37.47 28.39 -1.59
CA MET A 1 38.62 29.19 -2.05
C MET A 1 38.19 29.84 -3.35
N ASN A 2 38.15 31.17 -3.38
CA ASN A 2 37.69 31.92 -4.53
C ASN A 2 38.89 32.70 -5.10
N VAL A 3 39.33 32.32 -6.29
CA VAL A 3 40.38 33.06 -7.02
C VAL A 3 39.73 34.26 -7.68
N ARG A 4 40.18 35.46 -7.31
CA ARG A 4 39.61 36.72 -7.80
C ARG A 4 40.14 37.01 -9.20
N ALA A 5 39.37 36.64 -10.21
CA ALA A 5 39.57 37.02 -11.61
C ALA A 5 38.37 37.86 -12.10
N LYS A 6 38.60 38.75 -13.08
CA LYS A 6 37.55 39.56 -13.72
C LYS A 6 37.01 38.92 -15.02
N ASP A 7 37.45 37.71 -15.32
CA ASP A 7 37.04 36.94 -16.49
C ASP A 7 35.87 36.00 -16.13
N ASN A 8 35.22 35.43 -17.16
CA ASN A 8 34.16 34.43 -16.98
C ASN A 8 34.71 33.00 -16.78
N ALA A 9 35.99 32.86 -16.40
CA ALA A 9 36.71 31.59 -16.30
C ALA A 9 36.83 31.08 -14.86
N CYS A 10 35.90 31.46 -13.97
CA CYS A 10 35.93 31.09 -12.55
C CYS A 10 36.03 29.58 -12.31
N PHE A 11 35.40 28.77 -13.17
CA PHE A 11 35.53 27.30 -13.15
C PHE A 11 36.98 26.85 -13.35
N ALA A 12 37.65 27.32 -14.41
CA ALA A 12 39.02 26.94 -14.71
C ALA A 12 39.97 27.39 -13.61
N TRP A 13 39.80 28.61 -13.09
CA TRP A 13 40.58 29.11 -11.96
C TRP A 13 40.37 28.29 -10.68
N ALA A 14 39.15 27.82 -10.42
CA ALA A 14 38.87 26.95 -9.27
C ALA A 14 39.53 25.57 -9.42
N VAL A 15 39.55 25.00 -10.62
CA VAL A 15 40.25 23.74 -10.92
C VAL A 15 41.77 23.91 -10.78
N VAL A 16 42.36 24.96 -11.36
CA VAL A 16 43.79 25.25 -11.21
C VAL A 16 44.17 25.45 -9.75
N ALA A 17 43.34 26.14 -8.97
CA ALA A 17 43.60 26.33 -7.54
C ALA A 17 43.59 25.02 -6.74
N ALA A 18 42.83 24.02 -7.18
CA ALA A 18 42.81 22.70 -6.57
C ALA A 18 44.02 21.84 -6.97
N LEU A 19 44.46 21.92 -8.23
CA LEU A 19 45.59 21.15 -8.75
C LEU A 19 46.95 21.76 -8.36
N TYR A 20 47.03 23.09 -8.24
CA TYR A 20 48.24 23.84 -7.90
C TYR A 20 48.00 24.71 -6.65
N PRO A 21 47.75 24.11 -5.47
CA PRO A 21 47.33 24.85 -4.30
C PRO A 21 48.44 25.76 -3.76
N SER A 22 48.14 27.07 -3.63
CA SER A 22 49.03 28.02 -2.96
C SER A 22 48.73 28.15 -1.47
N ALA A 23 49.79 28.19 -0.65
CA ALA A 23 49.71 28.39 0.79
C ALA A 23 49.53 29.87 1.18
N ARG A 24 49.98 30.83 0.35
CA ARG A 24 49.95 32.27 0.64
C ARG A 24 49.18 33.03 -0.45
N HIS A 25 48.33 33.97 -0.04
CA HIS A 25 47.54 34.80 -0.96
C HIS A 25 46.79 34.01 -2.05
N ALA A 26 46.23 32.87 -1.66
CA ALA A 26 45.62 31.90 -2.56
C ALA A 26 44.36 32.41 -3.28
N ASP A 27 43.87 33.59 -2.93
CA ASP A 27 42.81 34.31 -3.63
C ASP A 27 43.30 35.11 -4.85
N ARG A 28 44.63 35.29 -5.00
CA ARG A 28 45.22 36.09 -6.09
C ARG A 28 45.54 35.23 -7.31
N LYS A 29 45.06 35.63 -8.48
CA LYS A 29 45.35 35.01 -9.78
C LYS A 29 46.86 34.80 -10.02
N ALA A 30 47.70 35.77 -9.65
CA ALA A 30 49.15 35.73 -9.84
C ALA A 30 49.89 34.59 -9.11
N GLN A 31 49.22 33.84 -8.22
CA GLN A 31 49.80 32.69 -7.53
C GLN A 31 49.66 31.38 -8.29
N TYR A 32 48.96 31.39 -9.43
CA TYR A 32 48.64 30.20 -10.20
C TYR A 32 49.13 30.35 -11.64
N PRO A 33 49.51 29.23 -12.30
CA PRO A 33 49.77 29.25 -13.73
C PRO A 33 48.50 29.68 -14.49
N GLU A 34 48.66 30.30 -15.67
CA GLU A 34 47.53 30.61 -16.53
C GLU A 34 46.81 29.31 -16.92
N PHE A 35 45.48 29.27 -16.75
CA PHE A 35 44.74 28.01 -16.88
C PHE A 35 44.86 27.37 -18.27
N THR A 36 44.99 28.16 -19.33
CA THR A 36 45.21 27.67 -20.71
C THR A 36 46.55 26.96 -20.91
N SER A 37 47.52 27.19 -20.04
CA SER A 37 48.84 26.53 -20.12
C SER A 37 48.87 25.16 -19.45
N VAL A 38 47.91 24.87 -18.57
CA VAL A 38 47.88 23.66 -17.74
C VAL A 38 46.61 22.84 -17.89
N LEU A 39 45.56 23.38 -18.53
CA LEU A 39 44.30 22.71 -18.80
C LEU A 39 43.97 22.80 -20.29
N ASP A 40 43.49 21.70 -20.86
CA ASP A 40 42.85 21.68 -22.16
C ASP A 40 41.43 22.23 -22.05
N VAL A 41 41.26 23.46 -22.54
CA VAL A 41 39.98 24.17 -22.58
C VAL A 41 39.43 24.30 -24.01
N SER A 42 39.99 23.58 -24.98
CA SER A 42 39.64 23.71 -26.40
C SER A 42 38.20 23.26 -26.74
N LEU A 43 37.63 22.36 -25.94
CA LEU A 43 36.30 21.76 -26.14
C LEU A 43 35.24 22.28 -25.17
N ILE A 44 35.51 23.39 -24.48
CA ILE A 44 34.57 24.04 -23.55
C ILE A 44 34.36 25.50 -23.91
N GLU A 45 33.17 26.01 -23.60
CA GLU A 45 32.82 27.42 -23.74
C GLU A 45 32.66 28.06 -22.36
N PHE A 46 33.14 29.30 -22.23
CA PHE A 46 32.93 30.11 -21.03
C PHE A 46 31.75 31.06 -21.24
N PRO A 47 30.86 31.23 -20.24
CA PRO A 47 30.90 30.65 -18.89
C PRO A 47 30.59 29.15 -18.87
N MET A 48 31.29 28.42 -17.99
CA MET A 48 31.16 26.97 -17.87
C MET A 48 29.74 26.56 -17.46
N THR A 49 29.19 25.54 -18.12
CA THR A 49 27.91 24.91 -17.76
C THR A 49 28.11 23.45 -17.30
N LEU A 50 27.15 22.91 -16.54
CA LEU A 50 27.28 21.58 -15.91
C LEU A 50 27.40 20.43 -16.92
N ASP A 51 26.72 20.53 -18.06
CA ASP A 51 26.75 19.58 -19.17
C ASP A 51 28.14 19.47 -19.82
N GLN A 52 28.92 20.55 -19.79
CA GLN A 52 30.26 20.58 -20.38
C GLN A 52 31.33 19.94 -19.48
N ILE A 53 31.07 19.78 -18.18
CA ILE A 53 32.07 19.28 -17.23
C ILE A 53 32.51 17.86 -17.57
N GLY A 54 31.61 17.01 -18.07
CA GLY A 54 31.99 15.65 -18.48
C GLY A 54 32.97 15.62 -19.65
N ARG A 55 32.89 16.59 -20.57
CA ARG A 55 33.88 16.74 -21.66
C ARG A 55 35.22 17.22 -21.11
N PHE A 56 35.18 18.19 -20.20
CA PHE A 56 36.36 18.73 -19.54
C PHE A 56 37.14 17.67 -18.74
N GLU A 57 36.44 16.84 -17.95
CA GLU A 57 37.05 15.74 -17.18
C GLU A 57 37.83 14.78 -18.08
N ARG A 58 37.26 14.41 -19.23
CA ARG A 58 37.91 13.52 -20.21
C ARG A 58 39.12 14.15 -20.89
N GLY A 59 39.06 15.45 -21.21
CA GLY A 59 40.16 16.17 -21.86
C GLY A 59 41.35 16.43 -20.94
N ASN A 60 41.11 16.51 -19.62
CA ASN A 60 42.13 16.89 -18.64
C ASN A 60 42.54 15.77 -17.68
N ASP A 61 41.92 14.59 -17.78
CA ASP A 61 42.17 13.43 -16.90
C ASP A 61 42.04 13.80 -15.40
N VAL A 62 40.91 14.43 -15.08
CA VAL A 62 40.52 14.88 -13.73
C VAL A 62 39.08 14.46 -13.42
N SER A 63 38.74 14.37 -12.13
CA SER A 63 37.36 14.11 -11.69
C SER A 63 36.83 15.26 -10.84
N ILE A 64 35.58 15.66 -11.07
CA ILE A 64 35.02 16.89 -10.51
C ILE A 64 33.64 16.64 -9.89
N ASN A 65 33.53 16.88 -8.59
CA ASN A 65 32.24 16.99 -7.90
C ASN A 65 31.85 18.46 -7.74
N VAL A 66 30.57 18.78 -7.92
CA VAL A 66 30.02 20.13 -7.74
C VAL A 66 28.89 20.08 -6.73
N PHE A 67 28.97 20.94 -5.72
CA PHE A 67 27.98 21.12 -4.67
C PHE A 67 27.32 22.50 -4.80
N VAL A 68 26.11 22.65 -4.27
CA VAL A 68 25.36 23.91 -4.24
C VAL A 68 24.70 24.06 -2.86
N GLU A 69 24.40 25.30 -2.47
CA GLU A 69 23.55 25.57 -1.31
C GLU A 69 22.07 25.37 -1.71
N ASP A 70 21.33 24.62 -0.90
CA ASP A 70 19.92 24.31 -1.10
C ASP A 70 19.03 25.54 -0.83
N ASP A 71 18.02 25.75 -1.68
CA ASP A 71 17.15 26.94 -1.68
C ASP A 71 15.82 26.70 -0.92
N ASP A 72 15.62 25.50 -0.35
CA ASP A 72 14.40 25.05 0.36
C ASP A 72 14.18 25.72 1.75
N GLY A 73 14.62 26.96 1.94
CA GLY A 73 14.29 27.80 3.10
C GLY A 73 15.13 27.58 4.37
N LYS A 74 16.11 26.65 4.34
CA LYS A 74 17.13 26.49 5.39
C LYS A 74 18.49 26.96 4.88
N ARG A 75 18.85 28.23 5.17
CA ARG A 75 20.17 28.78 4.85
C ARG A 75 21.30 27.88 5.38
N GLY A 76 22.27 27.57 4.52
CA GLY A 76 23.51 26.87 4.85
C GLY A 76 23.52 25.35 4.65
N VAL A 77 22.49 24.76 4.02
CA VAL A 77 22.47 23.32 3.67
C VAL A 77 23.18 23.12 2.33
N ILE A 78 24.17 22.22 2.28
CA ILE A 78 24.98 21.96 1.07
C ILE A 78 24.59 20.60 0.52
N VAL A 79 24.20 20.57 -0.75
CA VAL A 79 23.76 19.36 -1.46
C VAL A 79 24.61 19.11 -2.72
N PRO A 80 24.79 17.84 -3.13
CA PRO A 80 25.51 17.54 -4.36
C PRO A 80 24.65 17.94 -5.57
N MET A 81 25.21 18.76 -6.45
CA MET A 81 24.56 19.18 -7.70
C MET A 81 25.04 18.33 -8.88
N ARG A 82 26.30 17.91 -8.87
CA ARG A 82 26.90 17.00 -9.85
C ARG A 82 27.96 16.16 -9.18
N LEU A 83 27.94 14.85 -9.40
CA LEU A 83 28.99 13.94 -8.98
C LEU A 83 29.68 13.36 -10.21
N THR A 84 30.98 13.11 -10.09
CA THR A 84 31.75 12.43 -11.13
C THR A 84 31.47 10.93 -11.14
N ASP A 85 31.31 10.35 -12.33
CA ASP A 85 31.07 8.92 -12.48
C ASP A 85 32.33 8.11 -12.12
N ARG A 86 33.50 8.60 -12.53
CA ARG A 86 34.80 7.97 -12.31
C ARG A 86 35.67 8.85 -11.43
N LYS A 87 35.79 8.46 -10.16
CA LYS A 87 36.66 9.16 -9.22
C LYS A 87 38.12 8.80 -9.49
N HIS A 88 38.92 9.80 -9.86
CA HIS A 88 40.38 9.67 -9.93
C HIS A 88 41.01 9.73 -8.54
N ASP A 89 42.31 9.45 -8.46
CA ASP A 89 43.09 9.58 -7.23
C ASP A 89 42.92 10.96 -6.59
N ARG A 90 43.14 11.03 -5.27
CA ARG A 90 42.94 12.23 -4.45
C ARG A 90 43.64 13.48 -5.02
N HIS A 91 44.76 13.34 -5.71
CA HIS A 91 45.52 14.44 -6.31
C HIS A 91 44.89 15.01 -7.59
N ARG A 92 43.94 14.29 -8.20
CA ARG A 92 43.23 14.68 -9.43
C ARG A 92 41.71 14.73 -9.25
N HIS A 93 41.25 14.62 -8.01
CA HIS A 93 39.85 14.80 -7.64
C HIS A 93 39.62 16.21 -7.09
N VAL A 94 38.73 16.96 -7.74
CA VAL A 94 38.43 18.35 -7.40
C VAL A 94 36.99 18.46 -6.94
N THR A 95 36.79 19.13 -5.80
CA THR A 95 35.46 19.39 -5.24
C THR A 95 35.17 20.88 -5.33
N LEU A 96 34.11 21.26 -6.03
CA LEU A 96 33.71 22.65 -6.29
C LEU A 96 32.38 22.98 -5.61
N LEU A 97 32.23 24.25 -5.24
CA LEU A 97 30.99 24.87 -4.81
C LEU A 97 30.52 25.81 -5.92
N TYR A 98 29.30 25.60 -6.39
CA TYR A 98 28.60 26.51 -7.28
C TYR A 98 27.74 27.47 -6.46
N VAL A 99 27.89 28.77 -6.72
CA VAL A 99 27.14 29.83 -6.08
C VAL A 99 26.27 30.50 -7.15
N PRO A 100 24.95 30.27 -7.17
CA PRO A 100 24.06 30.88 -8.15
C PRO A 100 24.10 32.41 -8.05
N ASP A 101 24.02 33.11 -9.19
CA ASP A 101 23.77 34.55 -9.18
C ASP A 101 22.27 34.78 -8.93
N GLY A 102 21.93 35.66 -7.98
CA GLY A 102 20.54 35.99 -7.64
C GLY A 102 19.80 36.79 -8.73
N ARG A 103 20.49 37.18 -9.81
CA ARG A 103 19.90 37.84 -10.98
C ARG A 103 19.53 36.83 -12.06
N ALA A 104 18.26 36.81 -12.47
CA ALA A 104 17.77 35.90 -13.50
C ALA A 104 18.61 35.99 -14.79
N GLY A 105 19.18 34.85 -15.22
CA GLY A 105 19.92 34.72 -16.47
C GLY A 105 21.43 35.02 -16.42
N GLN A 106 22.01 35.33 -15.25
CA GLN A 106 23.46 35.46 -15.10
C GLN A 106 24.10 34.11 -14.70
N PRO A 107 25.28 33.77 -15.24
CA PRO A 107 26.00 32.55 -14.87
C PRO A 107 26.48 32.63 -13.42
N GLY A 108 26.28 31.57 -12.64
CA GLY A 108 26.77 31.49 -11.26
C GLY A 108 28.29 31.33 -11.18
N HIS A 109 28.83 31.41 -9.97
CA HIS A 109 30.26 31.41 -9.69
C HIS A 109 30.75 30.08 -9.12
N PHE A 110 31.88 29.57 -9.63
CA PHE A 110 32.52 28.35 -9.10
C PHE A 110 33.66 28.69 -8.13
N ALA A 111 33.71 28.00 -7.00
CA ALA A 111 34.78 28.11 -6.02
C ALA A 111 35.28 26.73 -5.56
N TRP A 112 36.57 26.61 -5.27
CA TRP A 112 37.15 25.34 -4.81
C TRP A 112 36.86 25.08 -3.32
N ILE A 113 36.33 23.89 -3.00
CA ILE A 113 36.13 23.39 -1.64
C ILE A 113 37.43 22.73 -1.16
N ARG A 114 38.16 23.41 -0.27
CA ARG A 114 39.41 22.88 0.31
C ARG A 114 39.19 21.72 1.27
N ASP A 115 38.10 21.77 2.01
CA ASP A 115 37.75 20.80 3.04
C ASP A 115 36.22 20.70 3.09
N LEU A 116 35.70 19.63 2.50
CA LEU A 116 34.27 19.34 2.48
C LEU A 116 33.74 19.03 3.88
N SER A 117 34.55 18.36 4.71
CA SER A 117 34.15 17.99 6.07
C SER A 117 33.90 19.23 6.91
N ARG A 118 34.76 20.25 6.81
CA ARG A 118 34.58 21.54 7.49
C ARG A 118 33.38 22.34 6.96
N LEU A 119 33.08 22.24 5.67
CA LEU A 119 31.96 22.95 5.05
C LEU A 119 30.60 22.38 5.52
N VAL A 120 30.50 21.06 5.62
CA VAL A 120 29.23 20.37 5.88
C VAL A 120 29.06 19.99 7.36
N SER A 121 30.13 19.97 8.17
CA SER A 121 30.06 19.55 9.58
C SER A 121 29.04 20.33 10.41
N ALA A 122 28.89 21.63 10.12
CA ALA A 122 27.95 22.53 10.81
C ALA A 122 26.48 22.14 10.58
N GLN A 123 26.16 21.48 9.46
CA GLN A 123 24.81 20.99 9.15
C GLN A 123 24.46 19.72 9.95
N LEU A 124 25.47 18.98 10.39
CA LEU A 124 25.30 17.65 10.97
C LEU A 124 25.36 17.63 12.51
N SER A 125 26.05 18.59 13.15
CA SER A 125 26.08 18.70 14.61
C SER A 125 26.65 20.04 15.07
N LYS A 126 26.23 20.47 16.26
CA LYS A 126 26.83 21.61 16.99
C LYS A 126 28.16 21.27 17.69
N LYS A 127 28.58 20.00 17.70
CA LYS A 127 29.82 19.54 18.35
C LYS A 127 31.03 19.71 17.42
N GLN A 128 32.16 20.18 17.97
CA GLN A 128 33.39 20.51 17.22
C GLN A 128 34.35 19.34 16.97
N HIS A 129 33.87 18.09 16.97
CA HIS A 129 34.74 16.94 16.67
C HIS A 129 34.95 16.78 15.15
N GLN A 130 36.16 16.36 14.76
CA GLN A 130 36.47 16.05 13.37
C GLN A 130 35.56 14.91 12.87
N LYS A 131 34.93 15.11 11.72
CA LYS A 131 34.09 14.12 11.05
C LYS A 131 34.69 13.79 9.70
N TYR A 132 34.55 12.53 9.29
CA TYR A 132 34.97 12.05 7.97
C TYR A 132 33.71 11.91 7.11
N ILE A 133 33.56 12.76 6.09
CA ILE A 133 32.34 12.80 5.26
C ILE A 133 32.60 12.17 3.89
N CYS A 134 31.67 11.33 3.43
CA CYS A 134 31.67 10.80 2.08
C CYS A 134 31.22 11.87 1.08
N ASP A 135 32.04 12.14 0.07
CA ASP A 135 31.78 13.16 -0.96
C ASP A 135 30.78 12.74 -2.05
N ARG A 136 30.21 11.53 -1.96
CA ARG A 136 29.10 11.08 -2.83
C ARG A 136 27.74 11.12 -2.12
N CYS A 137 27.63 10.48 -0.96
CA CYS A 137 26.35 10.34 -0.23
C CYS A 137 26.20 11.30 0.96
N LEU A 138 27.23 12.09 1.29
CA LEU A 138 27.28 12.99 2.45
C LEU A 138 27.09 12.32 3.82
N HIS A 139 27.18 10.99 3.91
CA HIS A 139 27.20 10.28 5.18
C HIS A 139 28.51 10.54 5.94
N TYR A 140 28.45 10.60 7.27
CA TYR A 140 29.61 10.90 8.12
C TYR A 140 30.05 9.70 8.96
N PHE A 141 31.35 9.60 9.19
CA PHE A 141 32.01 8.53 9.93
C PHE A 141 32.91 9.11 11.02
N ALA A 142 33.13 8.32 12.07
CA ALA A 142 34.00 8.68 13.19
C ALA A 142 35.49 8.51 12.88
N THR A 143 35.86 7.64 11.93
CA THR A 143 37.26 7.38 11.54
C THR A 143 37.44 7.37 10.03
N ALA A 144 38.65 7.64 9.57
CA ALA A 144 39.02 7.62 8.16
C ALA A 144 38.91 6.20 7.56
N GLU A 145 39.22 5.14 8.32
CA GLU A 145 39.13 3.76 7.79
C GLU A 145 37.70 3.36 7.46
N ARG A 146 36.73 3.78 8.29
CA ARG A 146 35.30 3.52 8.03
C ARG A 146 34.80 4.24 6.79
N LEU A 147 35.26 5.47 6.57
CA LEU A 147 34.97 6.19 5.33
C LEU A 147 35.59 5.47 4.11
N ALA A 148 36.84 5.00 4.23
CA ALA A 148 37.51 4.28 3.15
C ALA A 148 36.78 2.97 2.79
N ALA A 149 36.34 2.20 3.80
CA ALA A 149 35.53 1.00 3.58
C ALA A 149 34.19 1.33 2.90
N HIS A 150 33.49 2.37 3.38
CA HIS A 150 32.23 2.82 2.80
C HIS A 150 32.37 3.34 1.36
N ALA A 151 33.48 4.01 1.01
CA ALA A 151 33.67 4.59 -0.31
C ALA A 151 33.68 3.54 -1.43
N VAL A 152 34.15 2.32 -1.14
CA VAL A 152 34.12 1.18 -2.07
C VAL A 152 32.68 0.80 -2.41
N ASP A 153 31.85 0.61 -1.38
CA ASP A 153 30.44 0.22 -1.55
C ASP A 153 29.59 1.37 -2.12
N CYS A 154 29.83 2.60 -1.67
CA CYS A 154 29.12 3.80 -2.11
C CYS A 154 29.38 4.13 -3.59
N GLY A 155 30.54 3.77 -4.13
CA GLY A 155 30.82 3.88 -5.56
C GLY A 155 30.02 2.90 -6.43
N ILE A 156 29.61 1.75 -5.87
CA ILE A 156 28.91 0.67 -6.59
C ILE A 156 27.38 0.80 -6.47
N ILE A 157 26.89 1.25 -5.31
CA ILE A 157 25.45 1.23 -4.98
C ILE A 157 24.72 2.47 -5.52
N ASN A 158 25.43 3.56 -5.81
CA ASN A 158 24.82 4.86 -6.11
C ASN A 158 24.57 5.11 -7.61
N ASP A 159 24.30 4.06 -8.38
CA ASP A 159 23.84 4.11 -9.78
C ASP A 159 22.33 4.42 -9.91
N CYS A 160 21.70 4.92 -8.84
CA CYS A 160 20.34 5.43 -8.94
C CYS A 160 20.35 6.81 -9.62
N ALA A 161 20.41 6.82 -10.94
CA ALA A 161 20.07 8.00 -11.73
C ALA A 161 18.64 8.43 -11.39
N ILE A 162 18.48 9.63 -10.84
CA ILE A 162 17.17 10.28 -10.74
C ILE A 162 16.81 10.72 -12.16
N ILE A 163 16.19 9.82 -12.90
CA ILE A 163 15.57 10.14 -14.19
C ILE A 163 14.23 10.78 -13.84
N LEU A 164 14.16 12.11 -13.95
CA LEU A 164 12.88 12.79 -13.97
C LEU A 164 12.12 12.32 -15.22
N PRO A 165 10.81 12.02 -15.11
CA PRO A 165 10.04 11.61 -16.26
C PRO A 165 10.13 12.68 -17.36
N SER A 166 10.42 12.26 -18.59
CA SER A 166 10.31 13.12 -19.76
C SER A 166 8.86 13.61 -19.94
N GLU A 167 8.62 14.60 -20.80
CA GLU A 167 7.25 14.99 -21.17
C GLU A 167 6.42 13.81 -21.72
N GLU A 168 7.09 12.78 -22.25
CA GLU A 168 6.50 11.53 -22.73
C GLU A 168 6.20 10.54 -21.58
N ASP A 169 7.02 10.55 -20.53
CA ASP A 169 6.91 9.65 -19.35
C ASP A 169 6.20 10.28 -18.15
N LYS A 170 5.76 11.54 -18.25
CA LYS A 170 5.04 12.26 -17.17
C LYS A 170 3.78 11.54 -16.69
N LEU A 171 3.24 10.65 -17.51
CA LEU A 171 2.07 9.83 -17.20
C LEU A 171 2.50 8.41 -16.83
N LEU A 172 2.39 8.07 -15.55
CA LEU A 172 2.58 6.70 -15.07
C LEU A 172 1.49 5.80 -15.65
N THR A 173 1.91 4.83 -16.46
CA THR A 173 1.00 3.83 -17.03
C THR A 173 1.25 2.46 -16.41
N PHE A 174 0.16 1.79 -16.04
CA PHE A 174 0.25 0.45 -15.47
C PHE A 174 0.55 -0.57 -16.57
N ARG A 175 1.74 -1.17 -16.56
CA ARG A 175 2.16 -2.12 -17.60
C ARG A 175 1.68 -3.55 -17.35
N ASN A 176 1.61 -3.97 -16.08
CA ASN A 176 1.44 -5.37 -15.72
C ASN A 176 0.01 -5.69 -15.25
N PHE A 177 -0.98 -5.56 -16.14
CA PHE A 177 -2.41 -5.60 -15.82
C PHE A 177 -2.86 -6.81 -15.00
N LYS A 178 -2.22 -7.97 -15.13
CA LYS A 178 -2.49 -9.16 -14.29
C LYS A 178 -2.41 -8.88 -12.78
N ARG A 179 -1.57 -7.93 -12.36
CA ARG A 179 -1.44 -7.53 -10.95
C ARG A 179 -2.62 -6.71 -10.42
N LYS A 180 -3.57 -6.32 -11.28
CA LYS A 180 -4.85 -5.70 -10.86
C LYS A 180 -5.87 -6.73 -10.41
N GLU A 181 -5.67 -7.99 -10.78
CA GLU A 181 -6.57 -9.06 -10.37
C GLU A 181 -6.40 -9.30 -8.87
N ARG A 182 -7.53 -9.38 -8.17
CA ARG A 182 -7.55 -9.64 -6.75
C ARG A 182 -7.18 -11.11 -6.52
N ALA A 183 -6.25 -11.37 -5.61
CA ALA A 183 -5.93 -12.73 -5.22
C ALA A 183 -7.21 -13.47 -4.74
N PRO A 184 -7.51 -14.66 -5.28
CA PRO A 184 -8.76 -15.35 -4.98
C PRO A 184 -8.81 -15.82 -3.53
N PHE A 185 -7.67 -16.22 -2.97
CA PHE A 185 -7.50 -16.65 -1.59
C PHE A 185 -6.42 -15.82 -0.91
N VAL A 186 -6.69 -15.40 0.33
CA VAL A 186 -5.74 -14.71 1.21
C VAL A 186 -5.85 -15.33 2.59
N VAL A 187 -4.72 -15.55 3.26
CA VAL A 187 -4.65 -16.06 4.63
C VAL A 187 -4.18 -14.93 5.54
N TYR A 188 -4.88 -14.71 6.64
CA TYR A 188 -4.44 -13.85 7.74
C TYR A 188 -4.13 -14.75 8.92
N ALA A 189 -2.94 -14.64 9.51
CA ALA A 189 -2.50 -15.54 10.57
C ALA A 189 -1.76 -14.79 11.67
N ASP A 190 -1.78 -15.38 12.87
CA ASP A 190 -1.14 -14.87 14.07
C ASP A 190 -0.69 -16.03 14.97
N LEU A 191 0.43 -15.84 15.68
CA LEU A 191 1.01 -16.83 16.59
C LEU A 191 1.18 -16.26 17.99
N GLU A 192 0.91 -17.09 18.99
CA GLU A 192 1.18 -16.77 20.39
C GLU A 192 2.23 -17.72 20.95
N CYS A 193 3.10 -17.19 21.80
CA CYS A 193 4.20 -17.93 22.41
C CYS A 193 4.05 -18.06 23.92
N THR A 194 4.47 -19.19 24.46
CA THR A 194 4.76 -19.34 25.89
C THR A 194 6.18 -18.86 26.17
N LEU A 195 6.39 -18.30 27.36
CA LEU A 195 7.69 -17.84 27.83
C LEU A 195 8.29 -18.91 28.75
N GLU A 196 9.36 -19.54 28.29
CA GLU A 196 10.15 -20.48 29.09
C GLU A 196 11.31 -19.71 29.75
N LYS A 197 11.48 -19.89 31.06
CA LYS A 197 12.67 -19.38 31.77
C LYS A 197 13.86 -20.24 31.39
N ASN A 198 14.99 -19.62 31.08
CA ASN A 198 16.24 -20.35 30.87
C ASN A 198 16.77 -20.77 32.24
N GLU A 199 16.73 -22.08 32.54
CA GLU A 199 17.25 -22.63 33.81
C GLU A 199 18.79 -22.82 33.78
N ASP A 200 19.45 -22.58 32.63
CA ASP A 200 20.86 -22.94 32.39
C ASP A 200 21.87 -21.77 32.46
N GLU A 201 21.65 -20.72 33.27
CA GLU A 201 22.67 -19.65 33.45
C GLU A 201 22.95 -19.32 34.94
N GLU A 202 23.22 -20.33 35.76
CA GLU A 202 24.11 -20.15 36.92
C GLU A 202 25.57 -20.14 36.46
N GLY A 203 26.03 -19.00 35.94
CA GLY A 203 27.46 -18.72 35.82
C GLY A 203 27.92 -18.19 34.46
N THR A 204 28.32 -16.92 34.45
CA THR A 204 29.31 -16.31 33.53
C THR A 204 28.90 -16.01 32.08
N ALA A 205 27.88 -15.16 31.86
CA ALA A 205 27.87 -14.19 30.75
C ALA A 205 26.79 -13.10 30.94
N ASN A 206 27.16 -11.82 30.95
CA ASN A 206 26.20 -10.68 30.98
C ASN A 206 25.47 -10.45 29.63
N THR A 207 25.32 -11.49 28.79
CA THR A 207 24.69 -11.41 27.46
C THR A 207 23.92 -12.69 27.10
N GLY A 208 23.20 -13.29 28.04
CA GLY A 208 22.23 -14.36 27.80
C GLY A 208 20.83 -13.81 27.44
N ALA A 209 20.09 -14.52 26.59
CA ALA A 209 18.70 -14.15 26.27
C ALA A 209 17.83 -14.36 27.51
N TYR A 210 17.12 -13.31 27.95
CA TYR A 210 16.37 -13.31 29.21
C TYR A 210 15.23 -14.35 29.26
N GLN A 211 14.58 -14.64 28.12
CA GLN A 211 13.45 -15.58 28.02
C GLN A 211 13.47 -16.29 26.66
N ARG A 212 13.14 -17.58 26.63
CA ARG A 212 12.96 -18.36 25.39
C ARG A 212 11.49 -18.35 25.01
N HIS A 213 11.18 -17.82 23.83
CA HIS A 213 9.83 -17.82 23.28
C HIS A 213 9.61 -19.13 22.53
N ARG A 214 8.55 -19.86 22.88
CA ARG A 214 8.13 -21.09 22.19
C ARG A 214 6.72 -20.89 21.67
N ALA A 215 6.53 -20.97 20.36
CA ALA A 215 5.19 -20.91 19.77
C ALA A 215 4.30 -22.02 20.36
N PHE A 216 3.11 -21.66 20.83
CA PHE A 216 2.19 -22.56 21.52
C PHE A 216 0.77 -22.51 20.95
N SER A 217 0.39 -21.40 20.32
CA SER A 217 -0.87 -21.35 19.60
C SER A 217 -0.79 -20.58 18.31
N VAL A 218 -1.64 -20.96 17.37
CA VAL A 218 -1.76 -20.36 16.05
C VAL A 218 -3.23 -20.19 15.73
N GLY A 219 -3.58 -19.03 15.17
CA GLY A 219 -4.90 -18.78 14.60
C GLY A 219 -4.73 -18.27 13.17
N TYR A 220 -5.57 -18.75 12.25
CA TYR A 220 -5.60 -18.20 10.91
C TYR A 220 -7.00 -18.16 10.31
N TYR A 221 -7.22 -17.17 9.45
CA TYR A 221 -8.44 -16.94 8.70
C TYR A 221 -8.14 -16.94 7.21
N VAL A 222 -8.74 -17.87 6.48
CA VAL A 222 -8.71 -17.93 5.02
C VAL A 222 -9.90 -17.13 4.50
N ARG A 223 -9.62 -16.12 3.66
CA ARG A 223 -10.62 -15.32 2.98
C ARG A 223 -10.64 -15.67 1.49
N CYS A 224 -11.79 -16.13 1.00
CA CYS A 224 -12.05 -16.29 -0.42
C CYS A 224 -12.77 -15.05 -0.99
N ALA A 225 -12.27 -14.50 -2.09
CA ALA A 225 -12.77 -13.23 -2.63
C ALA A 225 -14.08 -13.35 -3.44
N TYR A 226 -14.43 -14.54 -3.92
CA TYR A 226 -15.55 -14.77 -4.82
C TYR A 226 -16.66 -15.68 -4.25
N ASP A 227 -16.35 -16.43 -3.19
CA ASP A 227 -17.32 -17.29 -2.49
C ASP A 227 -17.06 -17.26 -0.98
N GLU A 228 -18.02 -16.71 -0.22
CA GLU A 228 -17.93 -16.61 1.24
C GLU A 228 -17.88 -17.98 1.91
N SER A 229 -18.54 -18.99 1.34
CA SER A 229 -18.62 -20.34 1.94
C SER A 229 -17.27 -21.06 2.01
N LEU A 230 -16.31 -20.63 1.18
CA LEU A 230 -14.94 -21.12 1.19
C LEU A 230 -14.03 -20.36 2.19
N SER A 231 -14.55 -19.32 2.84
CA SER A 231 -13.82 -18.60 3.89
C SER A 231 -13.96 -19.35 5.21
N THR A 232 -12.86 -19.54 5.93
CA THR A 232 -12.86 -20.35 7.16
C THR A 232 -11.83 -19.83 8.16
N TYR A 233 -12.17 -19.90 9.44
CA TYR A 233 -11.26 -19.66 10.55
C TYR A 233 -10.89 -20.99 11.20
N ARG A 234 -9.61 -21.18 11.50
CA ARG A 234 -9.13 -22.31 12.29
C ARG A 234 -8.07 -21.85 13.29
N SER A 235 -7.97 -22.54 14.41
CA SER A 235 -6.92 -22.32 15.39
C SER A 235 -6.51 -23.63 16.03
N TYR A 236 -5.29 -23.65 16.55
CA TYR A 236 -4.74 -24.79 17.26
C TYR A 236 -3.89 -24.32 18.43
N ARG A 237 -4.00 -25.03 19.56
CA ARG A 237 -3.24 -24.80 20.78
C ARG A 237 -2.54 -26.09 21.17
N GLY A 238 -1.22 -26.03 21.27
CA GLY A 238 -0.38 -27.18 21.63
C GLY A 238 1.03 -27.04 21.08
N GLU A 239 1.91 -27.91 21.54
CA GLU A 239 3.35 -27.87 21.22
C GLU A 239 3.66 -28.02 19.72
N ASN A 240 2.76 -28.65 18.96
CA ASN A 240 2.89 -28.85 17.52
C ASN A 240 2.11 -27.82 16.68
N CYS A 241 1.87 -26.61 17.20
CA CYS A 241 1.06 -25.61 16.51
C CYS A 241 1.66 -25.17 15.18
N VAL A 242 2.99 -25.02 15.08
CA VAL A 242 3.66 -24.60 13.85
C VAL A 242 3.63 -25.71 12.79
N PRO A 243 4.04 -26.97 13.08
CA PRO A 243 3.92 -28.05 12.10
C PRO A 243 2.48 -28.27 11.62
N TRP A 244 1.51 -28.19 12.54
CA TRP A 244 0.09 -28.30 12.20
C TRP A 244 -0.36 -27.19 11.24
N PHE A 245 0.00 -25.93 11.54
CA PHE A 245 -0.35 -24.79 10.68
C PHE A 245 0.27 -24.90 9.29
N VAL A 246 1.54 -25.31 9.21
CA VAL A 246 2.22 -25.50 7.92
C VAL A 246 1.57 -26.63 7.12
N GLY A 247 1.17 -27.73 7.77
CA GLY A 247 0.38 -28.80 7.16
C GLY A 247 -0.94 -28.29 6.57
N GLU A 248 -1.70 -27.49 7.34
CA GLU A 248 -2.95 -26.87 6.87
C GLU A 248 -2.75 -25.94 5.67
N LEU A 249 -1.63 -25.21 5.61
CA LEU A 249 -1.27 -24.38 4.44
C LEU A 249 -0.97 -25.24 3.20
N GLY A 250 -0.30 -26.38 3.38
CA GLY A 250 -0.05 -27.34 2.30
C GLY A 250 -1.35 -27.95 1.77
N ASP A 251 -2.27 -28.30 2.66
CA ASP A 251 -3.61 -28.78 2.30
C ASP A 251 -4.43 -27.72 1.58
N LEU A 252 -4.37 -26.47 2.05
CA LEU A 252 -5.00 -25.33 1.39
C LEU A 252 -4.45 -25.15 -0.03
N ALA A 253 -3.13 -25.20 -0.22
CA ALA A 253 -2.52 -25.07 -1.54
C ALA A 253 -3.02 -26.16 -2.51
N ARG A 254 -3.15 -27.41 -2.05
CA ARG A 254 -3.71 -28.51 -2.86
C ARG A 254 -5.19 -28.31 -3.20
N ARG A 255 -6.01 -27.85 -2.25
CA ARG A 255 -7.42 -27.50 -2.52
C ARG A 255 -7.54 -26.37 -3.54
N VAL A 256 -6.75 -25.30 -3.38
CA VAL A 256 -6.74 -24.17 -4.31
C VAL A 256 -6.28 -24.58 -5.71
N LYS A 257 -5.29 -25.49 -5.82
CA LYS A 257 -4.90 -26.08 -7.11
C LYS A 257 -6.09 -26.76 -7.80
N ALA A 258 -6.83 -27.60 -7.08
CA ALA A 258 -7.99 -28.30 -7.64
C ALA A 258 -9.07 -27.33 -8.14
N ILE A 259 -9.27 -26.22 -7.44
CA ILE A 259 -10.18 -25.15 -7.85
C ILE A 259 -9.67 -24.44 -9.11
N LEU A 260 -8.39 -24.06 -9.14
CA LEU A 260 -7.78 -23.36 -10.26
C LEU A 260 -7.64 -24.24 -11.51
N ALA A 261 -7.60 -25.56 -11.37
CA ALA A 261 -7.56 -26.49 -12.49
C ALA A 261 -8.92 -26.67 -13.18
N SER A 262 -10.02 -26.24 -12.56
CA SER A 262 -11.38 -26.40 -13.06
C SER A 262 -11.93 -25.06 -13.54
N ASP A 263 -11.58 -24.67 -14.77
CA ASP A 263 -12.10 -23.44 -15.39
C ASP A 263 -13.62 -23.52 -15.54
N ALA A 264 -14.34 -22.64 -14.84
CA ALA A 264 -15.77 -22.50 -14.99
C ALA A 264 -16.08 -21.90 -16.37
N PRO A 265 -16.93 -22.56 -17.20
CA PRO A 265 -17.27 -22.04 -18.51
C PRO A 265 -17.95 -20.67 -18.36
N MET A 266 -17.70 -19.79 -19.33
CA MET A 266 -18.37 -18.51 -19.38
C MET A 266 -19.89 -18.72 -19.41
N ARG A 267 -20.59 -18.04 -18.51
CA ARG A 267 -22.05 -18.02 -18.50
C ARG A 267 -22.57 -17.30 -19.74
N ASP A 268 -23.77 -17.66 -20.16
CA ASP A 268 -24.43 -16.97 -21.26
C ASP A 268 -24.51 -15.46 -21.01
N LEU A 269 -24.12 -14.68 -22.02
CA LEU A 269 -24.18 -13.22 -21.96
C LEU A 269 -25.64 -12.76 -21.86
N THR A 270 -25.90 -11.71 -21.07
CA THR A 270 -27.21 -11.04 -21.12
C THR A 270 -27.32 -10.19 -22.40
N PRO A 271 -28.54 -9.80 -22.82
CA PRO A 271 -28.72 -8.90 -23.97
C PRO A 271 -27.90 -7.61 -23.87
N GLU A 272 -27.82 -7.00 -22.68
CA GLU A 272 -27.06 -5.77 -22.43
C GLU A 272 -25.55 -5.99 -22.54
N GLN A 273 -25.07 -7.19 -22.16
CA GLN A 273 -23.64 -7.53 -22.28
C GLN A 273 -23.24 -7.79 -23.74
N ARG A 274 -24.16 -8.33 -24.55
CA ARG A 274 -23.96 -8.48 -26.00
C ARG A 274 -23.91 -7.12 -26.69
N GLU A 275 -24.76 -6.18 -26.26
CA GLU A 275 -24.75 -4.81 -26.76
C GLU A 275 -23.43 -4.10 -26.42
N GLU A 276 -22.98 -4.22 -25.16
CA GLU A 276 -21.68 -3.67 -24.71
C GLU A 276 -20.48 -4.24 -25.48
N LEU A 277 -20.52 -5.51 -25.88
CA LEU A 277 -19.48 -6.13 -26.70
C LEU A 277 -19.45 -5.55 -28.13
N GLY A 278 -20.63 -5.22 -28.67
CA GLY A 278 -20.80 -4.64 -30.01
C GLY A 278 -20.51 -3.14 -30.08
N ASP A 279 -20.56 -2.42 -28.96
CA ASP A 279 -20.37 -0.98 -28.89
C ASP A 279 -18.96 -0.56 -29.37
N ALA A 280 -18.91 0.34 -30.35
CA ALA A 280 -17.66 0.88 -30.89
C ALA A 280 -16.94 1.82 -29.92
N THR A 281 -17.64 2.37 -28.93
CA THR A 281 -17.08 3.24 -27.89
C THR A 281 -16.61 2.46 -26.65
N ALA A 282 -16.88 1.15 -26.60
CA ALA A 282 -16.43 0.30 -25.51
C ALA A 282 -14.91 0.34 -25.37
N LEU A 283 -14.43 0.37 -24.13
CA LEU A 283 -13.02 0.30 -23.80
C LEU A 283 -12.68 -1.12 -23.34
N CYS A 284 -11.47 -1.57 -23.64
CA CYS A 284 -10.99 -2.85 -23.12
C CYS A 284 -11.04 -2.85 -21.59
N TYR A 285 -11.69 -3.86 -21.01
CA TYR A 285 -11.87 -4.02 -19.56
C TYR A 285 -10.52 -4.01 -18.80
N VAL A 286 -9.52 -4.68 -19.38
CA VAL A 286 -8.19 -4.90 -18.79
C VAL A 286 -7.33 -3.62 -18.85
N CYS A 287 -7.06 -3.13 -20.07
CA CYS A 287 -6.12 -2.03 -20.30
C CYS A 287 -6.77 -0.64 -20.38
N ARG A 288 -8.10 -0.57 -20.45
CA ARG A 288 -8.90 0.67 -20.53
C ARG A 288 -8.64 1.53 -21.75
N LYS A 289 -8.09 0.95 -22.82
CA LYS A 289 -7.89 1.61 -24.12
C LYS A 289 -9.04 1.31 -25.08
N PRO A 290 -9.33 2.21 -26.05
CA PRO A 290 -10.25 1.93 -27.15
C PRO A 290 -9.75 0.79 -28.04
N PHE A 291 -10.67 0.16 -28.75
CA PHE A 291 -10.35 -0.85 -29.77
C PHE A 291 -10.07 -0.17 -31.11
N ALA A 292 -8.93 -0.47 -31.72
CA ALA A 292 -8.65 -0.10 -33.10
C ALA A 292 -9.44 -1.00 -34.07
N ALA A 293 -9.57 -0.57 -35.33
CA ALA A 293 -10.29 -1.34 -36.35
C ALA A 293 -9.67 -2.73 -36.63
N ALA A 294 -8.37 -2.90 -36.36
CA ALA A 294 -7.65 -4.16 -36.52
C ALA A 294 -7.69 -5.07 -35.27
N ASP A 295 -8.21 -4.57 -34.14
CA ASP A 295 -8.20 -5.33 -32.89
C ASP A 295 -9.30 -6.39 -32.84
N THR A 296 -8.93 -7.61 -32.46
CA THR A 296 -9.90 -8.68 -32.17
C THR A 296 -10.49 -8.49 -30.78
N ARG A 297 -11.80 -8.21 -30.72
CA ARG A 297 -12.56 -8.11 -29.48
C ARG A 297 -12.97 -9.50 -29.01
N VAL A 298 -12.72 -9.80 -27.74
CA VAL A 298 -13.10 -11.05 -27.10
C VAL A 298 -13.81 -10.78 -25.78
N CYS A 299 -14.54 -11.78 -25.29
CA CYS A 299 -15.22 -11.73 -23.99
C CYS A 299 -14.26 -12.16 -22.87
N ASP A 300 -13.91 -11.23 -21.98
CA ASP A 300 -13.20 -11.58 -20.74
C ASP A 300 -14.21 -12.03 -19.68
N HIS A 301 -13.87 -13.09 -18.95
CA HIS A 301 -14.71 -13.63 -17.88
C HIS A 301 -13.84 -14.15 -16.72
N CYS A 302 -14.49 -14.33 -15.57
CA CYS A 302 -13.85 -14.89 -14.39
C CYS A 302 -13.85 -16.42 -14.48
N HIS A 303 -12.68 -17.06 -14.61
CA HIS A 303 -12.58 -18.53 -14.69
C HIS A 303 -13.03 -19.24 -13.41
N LEU A 304 -13.10 -18.55 -12.28
CA LEU A 304 -13.59 -19.12 -11.02
C LEU A 304 -15.12 -19.11 -10.89
N THR A 305 -15.83 -18.24 -11.63
CA THR A 305 -17.30 -18.06 -11.47
C THR A 305 -18.09 -18.14 -12.77
N GLY A 306 -17.41 -18.12 -13.92
CA GLY A 306 -17.97 -18.02 -15.26
C GLY A 306 -18.55 -16.63 -15.59
N ARG A 307 -18.46 -15.64 -14.69
CA ARG A 307 -19.10 -14.33 -14.87
C ARG A 307 -18.33 -13.47 -15.87
N TYR A 308 -19.03 -12.95 -16.87
CA TYR A 308 -18.52 -11.96 -17.80
C TYR A 308 -18.06 -10.69 -17.07
N ARG A 309 -16.87 -10.20 -17.44
CA ARG A 309 -16.23 -9.01 -16.87
C ARG A 309 -16.32 -7.82 -17.83
N GLY A 310 -16.14 -8.06 -19.13
CA GLY A 310 -16.24 -7.02 -20.15
C GLY A 310 -15.55 -7.40 -21.46
N PRO A 311 -15.63 -6.52 -22.47
CA PRO A 311 -14.91 -6.71 -23.73
C PRO A 311 -13.42 -6.49 -23.50
N ALA A 312 -12.57 -7.33 -24.08
CA ALA A 312 -11.11 -7.20 -23.99
C ALA A 312 -10.43 -7.41 -25.34
N HIS A 313 -9.22 -6.83 -25.49
CA HIS A 313 -8.35 -7.21 -26.59
C HIS A 313 -7.96 -8.68 -26.41
N SER A 314 -7.90 -9.45 -27.50
CA SER A 314 -7.44 -10.85 -27.45
C SER A 314 -6.11 -11.01 -26.69
N ALA A 315 -5.12 -10.14 -26.99
CA ALA A 315 -3.84 -10.14 -26.29
C ALA A 315 -3.93 -9.74 -24.81
N CYS A 316 -4.83 -8.82 -24.44
CA CYS A 316 -5.04 -8.47 -23.03
C CYS A 316 -5.68 -9.61 -22.26
N ASN A 317 -6.69 -10.27 -22.84
CA ASN A 317 -7.38 -11.41 -22.26
C ASN A 317 -6.41 -12.57 -21.98
N LEU A 318 -5.59 -12.94 -22.98
CA LEU A 318 -4.59 -14.02 -22.82
C LEU A 318 -3.55 -13.76 -21.72
N ASN A 319 -3.25 -12.48 -21.45
CA ASN A 319 -2.29 -12.06 -20.43
C ASN A 319 -2.93 -11.80 -19.05
N TYR A 320 -4.26 -11.72 -18.98
CA TYR A 320 -5.00 -11.47 -17.75
C TYR A 320 -5.38 -12.80 -17.10
N LYS A 321 -4.38 -13.43 -16.46
CA LYS A 321 -4.49 -14.77 -15.87
C LYS A 321 -4.59 -14.70 -14.36
N ASP A 322 -5.39 -15.62 -13.81
CA ASP A 322 -5.55 -15.80 -12.37
C ASP A 322 -4.20 -16.07 -11.66
N SER A 323 -4.04 -15.41 -10.51
CA SER A 323 -2.85 -15.57 -9.69
C SER A 323 -2.87 -16.91 -8.94
N HIS A 324 -1.81 -17.69 -9.11
CA HIS A 324 -1.55 -18.92 -8.35
C HIS A 324 -0.83 -18.63 -7.01
N VAL A 325 -0.70 -17.35 -6.66
CA VAL A 325 -0.10 -16.91 -5.39
C VAL A 325 -1.20 -16.71 -4.35
N ILE A 326 -1.05 -17.40 -3.22
CA ILE A 326 -1.84 -17.20 -2.00
C ILE A 326 -1.00 -16.36 -1.04
N PRO A 327 -1.39 -15.10 -0.77
CA PRO A 327 -0.72 -14.29 0.25
C PRO A 327 -1.07 -14.82 1.65
N VAL A 328 -0.05 -15.06 2.46
CA VAL A 328 -0.16 -15.36 3.90
C VAL A 328 0.35 -14.15 4.66
N ILE A 329 -0.55 -13.47 5.35
CA ILE A 329 -0.33 -12.15 5.93
C ILE A 329 -0.22 -12.29 7.44
N PHE A 330 0.90 -11.81 7.97
CA PHE A 330 1.17 -11.67 9.41
C PHE A 330 1.49 -10.21 9.72
N HIS A 331 1.16 -9.75 10.91
CA HIS A 331 1.54 -8.42 11.36
C HIS A 331 2.88 -8.47 12.08
N ASN A 332 3.90 -7.76 11.57
CA ASN A 332 5.28 -7.81 12.09
C ASN A 332 5.98 -9.18 11.92
N LEU A 333 5.64 -9.92 10.86
CA LEU A 333 6.23 -11.20 10.48
C LEU A 333 7.76 -11.21 10.58
N SER A 334 8.40 -10.22 9.96
CA SER A 334 9.86 -10.15 9.82
C SER A 334 10.59 -9.85 11.13
N GLY A 335 9.86 -9.42 12.15
CA GLY A 335 10.38 -9.10 13.47
C GLY A 335 10.17 -10.20 14.50
N TYR A 336 9.26 -11.16 14.25
CA TYR A 336 8.85 -12.14 15.25
C TYR A 336 8.52 -13.50 14.64
N ASP A 337 7.34 -13.65 14.03
CA ASP A 337 6.76 -14.94 13.63
C ASP A 337 7.58 -15.73 12.62
N ALA A 338 8.31 -15.04 11.74
CA ALA A 338 9.12 -15.68 10.70
C ALA A 338 10.16 -16.64 11.29
N HIS A 339 10.67 -16.35 12.49
CA HIS A 339 11.68 -17.18 13.15
C HIS A 339 11.14 -18.55 13.57
N PHE A 340 9.85 -18.65 13.87
CA PHE A 340 9.23 -19.92 14.27
C PHE A 340 8.81 -20.77 13.07
N ILE A 341 8.38 -20.13 11.97
CA ILE A 341 7.71 -20.85 10.88
C ILE A 341 8.60 -21.19 9.68
N ILE A 342 9.71 -20.47 9.47
CA ILE A 342 10.46 -20.57 8.21
C ILE A 342 11.08 -21.95 7.98
N GLU A 343 11.56 -22.60 9.04
CA GLU A 343 12.14 -23.94 8.97
C GLU A 343 11.08 -24.98 8.61
N ASP A 344 9.95 -24.97 9.32
CA ASP A 344 8.85 -25.89 9.07
C ASP A 344 8.25 -25.67 7.67
N VAL A 345 8.06 -24.41 7.24
CA VAL A 345 7.59 -24.10 5.88
C VAL A 345 8.56 -24.59 4.81
N ALA A 346 9.87 -24.52 5.07
CA ALA A 346 10.88 -25.02 4.13
C ALA A 346 10.81 -26.55 3.99
N ASN A 347 10.56 -27.27 5.08
CA ASN A 347 10.75 -28.72 5.15
C ASN A 347 9.46 -29.56 5.08
N ALA A 348 8.30 -29.02 5.48
CA ALA A 348 7.08 -29.81 5.67
C ALA A 348 6.47 -30.38 4.37
N PHE A 349 6.74 -29.77 3.22
CA PHE A 349 6.29 -30.27 1.92
C PHE A 349 7.25 -29.86 0.80
N GLU A 350 7.30 -30.67 -0.27
CA GLU A 350 8.23 -30.47 -1.37
C GLU A 350 8.03 -29.14 -2.12
N GLY A 351 9.15 -28.58 -2.57
CA GLY A 351 9.23 -27.40 -3.43
C GLY A 351 10.16 -26.31 -2.90
N SER A 352 10.56 -25.40 -3.78
CA SER A 352 11.61 -24.42 -3.48
C SER A 352 11.12 -23.26 -2.61
N VAL A 353 12.03 -22.66 -1.85
CA VAL A 353 11.78 -21.43 -1.09
C VAL A 353 12.51 -20.27 -1.78
N GLU A 354 11.77 -19.23 -2.16
CA GLU A 354 12.29 -17.98 -2.66
C GLU A 354 12.29 -16.94 -1.54
N LEU A 355 13.44 -16.32 -1.25
CA LEU A 355 13.60 -15.34 -0.17
C LEU A 355 13.83 -13.95 -0.75
N LEU A 356 13.20 -12.93 -0.15
CA LEU A 356 13.57 -11.52 -0.34
C LEU A 356 14.22 -11.01 0.97
N PRO A 357 15.53 -11.26 1.17
CA PRO A 357 16.21 -10.91 2.41
C PRO A 357 16.46 -9.41 2.52
N LEU A 358 16.37 -8.89 3.75
CA LEU A 358 16.77 -7.53 4.11
C LEU A 358 18.07 -7.56 4.94
N THR A 359 18.22 -8.57 5.80
CA THR A 359 19.47 -8.92 6.48
C THR A 359 19.57 -10.45 6.60
N LYS A 360 20.69 -10.98 7.13
CA LYS A 360 20.84 -12.43 7.40
C LYS A 360 19.73 -13.03 8.29
N LYS A 361 19.02 -12.21 9.08
CA LYS A 361 17.97 -12.65 10.01
C LYS A 361 16.58 -12.08 9.71
N ARG A 362 16.44 -11.15 8.76
CA ARG A 362 15.16 -10.47 8.48
C ARG A 362 14.84 -10.56 7.00
N TYR A 363 13.62 -10.98 6.70
CA TYR A 363 13.11 -11.15 5.34
C TYR A 363 11.94 -10.19 5.10
N ILE A 364 11.89 -9.56 3.93
CA ILE A 364 10.75 -8.71 3.52
C ILE A 364 9.53 -9.58 3.24
N ALA A 365 9.77 -10.67 2.53
CA ALA A 365 8.81 -11.70 2.22
C ALA A 365 9.59 -12.97 1.89
N PHE A 366 8.95 -14.11 2.10
CA PHE A 366 9.44 -15.38 1.58
C PHE A 366 8.29 -16.12 0.93
N THR A 367 8.60 -16.89 -0.10
CA THR A 367 7.62 -17.60 -0.91
C THR A 367 7.99 -19.07 -0.95
N LYS A 368 7.05 -19.93 -0.60
CA LYS A 368 7.18 -21.37 -0.74
C LYS A 368 6.41 -21.80 -1.99
N ASN A 369 7.13 -22.38 -2.94
CA ASN A 369 6.56 -23.04 -4.11
C ASN A 369 6.17 -24.47 -3.69
N VAL A 370 4.97 -24.92 -4.04
CA VAL A 370 4.48 -26.26 -3.65
C VAL A 370 4.62 -27.21 -4.86
N ALA A 371 5.65 -28.06 -4.89
CA ALA A 371 5.98 -28.88 -6.07
C ALA A 371 4.85 -29.82 -6.50
N ASN A 372 4.14 -30.43 -5.55
CA ASN A 372 2.98 -31.29 -5.83
C ASN A 372 1.78 -30.54 -6.45
N THR A 373 1.87 -29.21 -6.56
CA THR A 373 0.91 -28.38 -7.27
C THR A 373 1.35 -27.93 -8.65
N GLU A 374 2.46 -28.45 -9.18
CA GLU A 374 2.85 -28.23 -10.57
C GLU A 374 1.77 -28.79 -11.52
N ASP A 375 1.40 -27.97 -12.50
CA ASP A 375 0.55 -28.36 -13.62
C ASP A 375 1.43 -28.80 -14.82
N GLY A 376 0.80 -29.26 -15.90
CA GLY A 376 1.50 -29.67 -17.13
C GLY A 376 2.30 -28.54 -17.82
N CYS A 377 2.21 -27.30 -17.34
CA CYS A 377 2.99 -26.16 -17.83
C CYS A 377 4.08 -25.66 -16.86
N GLY A 378 4.30 -26.38 -15.75
CA GLY A 378 5.33 -26.07 -14.74
C GLY A 378 4.94 -24.94 -13.78
N THR A 379 3.66 -24.56 -13.71
CA THR A 379 3.17 -23.55 -12.77
C THR A 379 2.66 -24.23 -11.51
N CYS A 380 3.22 -23.87 -10.35
CA CYS A 380 2.77 -24.33 -9.04
C CYS A 380 2.08 -23.22 -8.24
N VAL A 381 1.23 -23.64 -7.29
CA VAL A 381 0.68 -22.75 -6.26
C VAL A 381 1.82 -22.26 -5.37
N LYS A 382 1.82 -20.96 -5.11
CA LYS A 382 2.85 -20.28 -4.31
C LYS A 382 2.24 -19.70 -3.04
N LEU A 383 2.78 -20.08 -1.89
CA LEU A 383 2.44 -19.48 -0.60
C LEU A 383 3.42 -18.33 -0.35
N ARG A 384 2.94 -17.08 -0.42
CA ARG A 384 3.78 -15.89 -0.23
C ARG A 384 3.51 -15.26 1.12
N PHE A 385 4.48 -15.35 2.02
CA PHE A 385 4.41 -14.78 3.35
C PHE A 385 4.79 -13.29 3.31
N VAL A 386 3.91 -12.45 3.86
CA VAL A 386 3.98 -11.00 3.74
C VAL A 386 3.88 -10.37 5.13
N ASP A 387 4.80 -9.45 5.42
CA ASP A 387 4.76 -8.63 6.63
C ASP A 387 3.87 -7.40 6.42
N LEU A 388 2.68 -7.40 7.03
CA LEU A 388 1.73 -6.31 6.94
C LEU A 388 2.27 -5.00 7.54
N TYR A 389 3.13 -5.08 8.56
CA TYR A 389 3.67 -3.89 9.24
C TYR A 389 4.53 -3.02 8.31
N LYS A 390 5.09 -3.62 7.24
CA LYS A 390 5.83 -2.87 6.20
C LYS A 390 4.93 -2.00 5.33
N PHE A 391 3.64 -2.31 5.27
CA PHE A 391 2.63 -1.56 4.51
C PHE A 391 1.78 -0.67 5.43
N LEU A 392 1.51 -1.15 6.64
CA LEU A 392 0.71 -0.49 7.67
C LEU A 392 1.55 -0.37 8.94
N SER A 393 2.40 0.66 9.01
CA SER A 393 3.42 0.86 10.04
C SER A 393 2.84 1.43 11.35
N ALA A 394 1.84 0.76 11.92
CA ALA A 394 1.23 1.08 13.20
C ALA A 394 0.77 -0.22 13.88
N SER A 395 0.54 -0.20 15.20
CA SER A 395 0.05 -1.38 15.92
C SER A 395 -1.34 -1.80 15.42
N LEU A 396 -1.67 -3.07 15.57
CA LEU A 396 -3.03 -3.56 15.24
C LEU A 396 -4.11 -2.78 16.00
N ASP A 397 -3.89 -2.42 17.26
CA ASP A 397 -4.81 -1.56 18.04
C ASP A 397 -5.03 -0.21 17.37
N THR A 398 -3.94 0.43 16.93
CA THR A 398 -3.99 1.74 16.25
C THR A 398 -4.73 1.62 14.93
N LEU A 399 -4.42 0.58 14.14
CA LEU A 399 -5.08 0.34 12.85
C LEU A 399 -6.56 0.02 13.02
N ALA A 400 -6.92 -0.78 14.02
CA ALA A 400 -8.29 -1.09 14.38
C ALA A 400 -9.04 0.16 14.88
N SER A 401 -8.35 1.08 15.57
CA SER A 401 -8.95 2.34 16.03
C SER A 401 -9.37 3.27 14.89
N TYR A 402 -8.71 3.18 13.73
CA TYR A 402 -9.09 3.91 12.52
C TYR A 402 -10.29 3.30 11.80
N LEU A 403 -10.65 2.06 12.12
CA LEU A 403 -11.88 1.47 11.62
C LEU A 403 -13.04 2.11 12.38
N ASP A 404 -13.95 2.74 11.65
CA ASP A 404 -15.18 3.27 12.23
C ASP A 404 -15.89 2.15 13.01
N LYS A 405 -16.03 2.32 14.33
CA LYS A 405 -16.69 1.34 15.21
C LYS A 405 -18.14 1.07 14.78
N SER A 406 -18.77 2.00 14.05
CA SER A 406 -20.08 1.80 13.40
C SER A 406 -20.07 0.71 12.30
N HIS A 407 -18.89 0.24 11.91
CA HIS A 407 -18.66 -0.84 10.95
C HIS A 407 -18.46 -2.21 11.59
N MET A 408 -18.39 -2.32 12.94
CA MET A 408 -18.43 -3.61 13.65
C MET A 408 -19.87 -4.13 13.66
N ARG A 409 -20.28 -4.66 12.51
CA ARG A 409 -21.64 -5.15 12.25
C ARG A 409 -21.63 -6.66 12.16
N ILE A 410 -22.33 -7.28 13.09
CA ILE A 410 -22.53 -8.73 13.08
C ILE A 410 -23.51 -9.06 11.94
N LEU A 411 -23.22 -10.11 11.17
CA LEU A 411 -24.10 -10.61 10.09
C LEU A 411 -24.43 -9.55 9.01
N ARG A 412 -23.44 -8.80 8.54
CA ARG A 412 -23.62 -7.81 7.47
C ARG A 412 -23.86 -8.44 6.09
N ARG A 413 -24.75 -7.87 5.30
CA ARG A 413 -24.94 -8.22 3.88
C ARG A 413 -24.91 -6.96 3.02
N ARG A 414 -24.07 -7.00 1.97
CA ARG A 414 -23.88 -5.89 1.03
C ARG A 414 -24.48 -6.25 -0.33
N TYR A 415 -25.27 -5.32 -0.87
CA TYR A 415 -25.91 -5.38 -2.18
C TYR A 415 -25.33 -4.27 -3.06
N ASN A 416 -24.71 -4.63 -4.18
CA ASN A 416 -24.20 -3.64 -5.12
C ASN A 416 -25.38 -2.97 -5.84
N LEU A 417 -25.44 -1.64 -5.82
CA LEU A 417 -26.47 -0.85 -6.48
C LEU A 417 -26.06 -0.37 -7.89
N SER A 418 -24.77 -0.46 -8.22
CA SER A 418 -24.25 -0.21 -9.57
C SER A 418 -23.54 -1.44 -10.11
N ARG A 419 -23.51 -1.60 -11.44
CA ARG A 419 -22.79 -2.70 -12.13
C ARG A 419 -21.31 -2.78 -11.73
N THR A 420 -20.69 -1.62 -11.47
CA THR A 420 -19.30 -1.49 -11.03
C THR A 420 -19.08 -1.76 -9.54
N GLY A 421 -20.14 -1.94 -8.75
CA GLY A 421 -20.06 -2.02 -7.27
C GLY A 421 -19.70 -0.70 -6.59
N TYR A 422 -19.60 0.40 -7.36
CA TYR A 422 -19.28 1.75 -6.87
C TYR A 422 -20.29 2.26 -5.84
N LYS A 423 -21.58 1.99 -6.05
CA LYS A 423 -22.65 2.28 -5.06
C LYS A 423 -23.15 0.98 -4.46
N TYR A 424 -23.49 0.99 -3.18
CA TYR A 424 -24.00 -0.19 -2.49
C TYR A 424 -25.02 0.14 -1.39
N LEU A 425 -25.89 -0.82 -1.12
CA LEU A 425 -26.79 -0.90 0.04
C LEU A 425 -26.23 -1.96 0.99
N GLU A 426 -26.17 -1.64 2.26
CA GLU A 426 -25.68 -2.54 3.31
C GLU A 426 -26.76 -2.67 4.38
N ILE A 427 -27.08 -3.90 4.77
CA ILE A 427 -28.03 -4.21 5.84
C ILE A 427 -27.30 -5.13 6.82
N GLY A 428 -27.33 -4.80 8.10
CA GLY A 428 -26.66 -5.60 9.13
C GLY A 428 -27.14 -5.26 10.53
N ILE A 429 -26.71 -6.07 11.50
CA ILE A 429 -27.02 -5.86 12.91
C ILE A 429 -25.89 -5.01 13.52
N GLY A 430 -26.25 -3.83 14.04
CA GLY A 430 -25.35 -3.00 14.82
C GLY A 430 -25.46 -3.30 16.30
N VAL A 431 -24.30 -3.43 16.93
CA VAL A 431 -24.17 -3.54 18.38
C VAL A 431 -23.35 -2.33 18.84
N PRO A 432 -23.99 -1.23 19.29
CA PRO A 432 -23.27 -0.05 19.74
C PRO A 432 -22.45 -0.39 21.00
N PRO A 433 -21.23 0.15 21.16
CA PRO A 433 -20.42 -0.04 22.36
C PRO A 433 -21.11 0.37 23.67
N THR A 434 -21.97 1.40 23.59
CA THR A 434 -22.52 2.11 24.74
C THR A 434 -23.98 1.80 25.06
N LEU A 435 -24.65 0.99 24.24
CA LEU A 435 -26.07 0.68 24.39
C LEU A 435 -26.27 -0.84 24.43
N ASP A 436 -27.19 -1.27 25.28
CA ASP A 436 -27.70 -2.66 25.27
C ASP A 436 -28.74 -2.90 24.17
N THR A 437 -29.03 -1.88 23.37
CA THR A 437 -30.00 -1.95 22.28
C THR A 437 -29.31 -2.32 20.98
N VAL A 438 -29.65 -3.51 20.48
CA VAL A 438 -29.16 -4.00 19.19
C VAL A 438 -30.14 -3.54 18.13
N THR A 439 -29.64 -2.94 17.05
CA THR A 439 -30.53 -2.41 16.00
C THR A 439 -30.13 -2.90 14.62
N VAL A 440 -31.12 -3.07 13.74
CA VAL A 440 -30.87 -3.34 12.33
C VAL A 440 -30.54 -2.01 11.66
N HIS A 441 -29.33 -1.89 11.13
CA HIS A 441 -28.90 -0.73 10.40
C HIS A 441 -29.03 -0.94 8.90
N VAL A 442 -29.61 0.05 8.23
CA VAL A 442 -29.56 0.18 6.78
C VAL A 442 -28.56 1.29 6.46
N ALA A 443 -27.65 1.05 5.52
CA ALA A 443 -26.71 2.07 5.09
C ALA A 443 -26.55 2.07 3.58
N MET A 444 -26.35 3.26 3.01
CA MET A 444 -26.03 3.44 1.60
C MET A 444 -24.67 4.10 1.48
N GLY A 445 -23.81 3.60 0.60
CA GLY A 445 -22.47 4.15 0.47
C GLY A 445 -21.84 3.98 -0.90
N ASP A 446 -20.61 4.45 -1.00
CA ASP A 446 -19.76 4.28 -2.17
C ASP A 446 -18.31 3.89 -1.85
N THR A 447 -17.56 3.51 -2.89
CA THR A 447 -16.17 3.07 -2.75
C THR A 447 -15.19 4.20 -2.45
N THR A 448 -15.65 5.45 -2.39
CA THR A 448 -14.83 6.61 -1.98
C THR A 448 -14.87 6.85 -0.47
N GLY A 449 -15.58 5.99 0.27
CA GLY A 449 -15.70 6.08 1.72
C GLY A 449 -16.91 6.89 2.19
N LYS A 450 -17.75 7.40 1.29
CA LYS A 450 -18.99 8.08 1.68
C LYS A 450 -20.04 7.05 2.06
N LYS A 451 -20.59 7.17 3.27
CA LYS A 451 -21.64 6.29 3.80
C LYS A 451 -22.69 7.11 4.54
N ILE A 452 -23.95 6.85 4.24
CA ILE A 452 -25.12 7.41 4.91
C ILE A 452 -25.77 6.26 5.68
N LEU A 453 -25.86 6.41 7.00
CA LEU A 453 -26.64 5.53 7.85
C LEU A 453 -28.09 5.99 7.81
N LEU A 454 -29.00 5.07 7.51
CA LEU A 454 -30.43 5.32 7.44
C LEU A 454 -31.08 4.67 8.65
N ASN A 455 -31.78 5.47 9.46
CA ASN A 455 -32.69 4.94 10.47
C ASN A 455 -33.99 4.44 9.80
N ALA A 456 -34.89 3.88 10.61
CA ALA A 456 -36.14 3.31 10.11
C ALA A 456 -37.03 4.35 9.39
N GLU A 457 -37.09 5.59 9.89
CA GLU A 457 -37.89 6.65 9.30
C GLU A 457 -37.29 7.15 7.97
N MET A 458 -35.98 7.36 7.93
CA MET A 458 -35.26 7.73 6.70
C MET A 458 -35.40 6.66 5.61
N TRP A 459 -35.25 5.39 5.97
CA TRP A 459 -35.41 4.30 5.01
C TRP A 459 -36.85 4.22 4.49
N LYS A 460 -37.84 4.27 5.38
CA LYS A 460 -39.26 4.26 5.01
C LYS A 460 -39.60 5.44 4.10
N GLY A 461 -39.21 6.65 4.48
CA GLY A 461 -39.41 7.85 3.66
C GLY A 461 -38.77 7.73 2.27
N LEU A 462 -37.56 7.14 2.19
CA LEU A 462 -36.87 6.96 0.92
C LEU A 462 -37.64 5.98 0.02
N VAL A 463 -38.13 4.87 0.58
CA VAL A 463 -38.96 3.89 -0.14
C VAL A 463 -40.31 4.48 -0.57
N ASP A 464 -40.96 5.25 0.30
CA ASP A 464 -42.26 5.89 0.02
C ASP A 464 -42.14 6.99 -1.05
N SER A 465 -40.99 7.65 -1.13
CA SER A 465 -40.70 8.66 -2.17
C SER A 465 -40.53 8.09 -3.59
N ARG A 466 -40.58 6.77 -3.75
CA ARG A 466 -40.34 6.06 -5.03
C ARG A 466 -41.14 6.64 -6.20
N ALA A 467 -42.43 6.92 -6.02
CA ALA A 467 -43.27 7.39 -7.11
C ALA A 467 -42.77 8.73 -7.67
N ILE A 468 -42.51 9.69 -6.78
CA ILE A 468 -42.03 11.03 -7.12
C ILE A 468 -40.62 10.96 -7.73
N VAL A 469 -39.73 10.18 -7.12
CA VAL A 469 -38.35 10.03 -7.58
C VAL A 469 -38.29 9.37 -8.96
N CYS A 470 -39.01 8.26 -9.17
CA CYS A 470 -39.03 7.59 -10.46
C CYS A 470 -39.66 8.46 -11.56
N ASP A 471 -40.70 9.22 -11.24
CA ASP A 471 -41.33 10.16 -12.17
C ASP A 471 -40.35 11.23 -12.63
N TYR A 472 -39.65 11.90 -11.70
CA TYR A 472 -38.59 12.87 -12.01
C TYR A 472 -37.48 12.26 -12.89
N LEU A 473 -36.95 11.09 -12.50
CA LEU A 473 -35.86 10.42 -13.22
C LEU A 473 -36.27 9.92 -14.62
N THR A 474 -37.57 9.84 -14.91
CA THR A 474 -38.11 9.41 -16.21
C THR A 474 -38.44 10.61 -17.10
N ARG A 475 -38.88 11.74 -16.54
CA ARG A 475 -39.26 12.95 -17.28
C ARG A 475 -38.10 13.84 -17.71
N ALA A 476 -36.90 13.63 -17.16
CA ALA A 476 -35.79 14.55 -17.37
C ALA A 476 -35.10 14.49 -18.75
N ASN A 477 -35.61 13.67 -19.67
CA ASN A 477 -35.22 13.67 -21.09
C ASN A 477 -36.17 14.51 -21.98
N GLY A 478 -37.19 15.18 -21.40
CA GLY A 478 -38.12 16.06 -22.12
C GLY A 478 -37.84 17.56 -21.89
N GLU A 479 -38.25 18.41 -22.83
CA GLU A 479 -37.93 19.86 -22.89
C GLU A 479 -38.47 20.71 -21.72
N HIS A 480 -39.31 20.16 -20.84
CA HIS A 480 -39.83 20.86 -19.65
C HIS A 480 -39.80 19.97 -18.39
N VAL A 481 -38.66 19.94 -17.70
CA VAL A 481 -38.50 19.18 -16.44
C VAL A 481 -38.90 20.04 -15.25
N ILE A 482 -40.08 19.79 -14.67
CA ILE A 482 -40.46 20.37 -13.38
C ILE A 482 -39.66 19.65 -12.29
N VAL A 483 -38.73 20.35 -11.65
CA VAL A 483 -37.92 19.81 -10.55
C VAL A 483 -38.76 19.80 -9.28
N PRO A 484 -39.00 18.64 -8.63
CA PRO A 484 -39.75 18.60 -7.38
C PRO A 484 -39.00 19.32 -6.24
N PRO A 485 -39.71 19.85 -5.23
CA PRO A 485 -39.07 20.43 -4.06
C PRO A 485 -38.27 19.36 -3.29
N PRO A 486 -37.18 19.74 -2.59
CA PRO A 486 -36.45 18.83 -1.73
C PRO A 486 -37.36 18.15 -0.70
N MET A 487 -37.24 16.84 -0.56
CA MET A 487 -38.01 16.06 0.42
C MET A 487 -37.16 15.82 1.66
N ARG A 488 -37.73 16.04 2.83
CA ARG A 488 -37.04 15.90 4.12
C ARG A 488 -37.68 14.78 4.93
N MET A 489 -36.85 13.89 5.46
CA MET A 489 -37.24 12.75 6.28
C MET A 489 -36.19 12.61 7.37
N ASP A 490 -36.53 13.12 8.55
CA ASP A 490 -35.56 13.29 9.65
C ASP A 490 -34.33 14.11 9.18
N ASP A 491 -33.10 13.69 9.49
CA ASP A 491 -31.86 14.31 9.01
C ASP A 491 -31.57 14.10 7.52
N LEU A 492 -32.29 13.20 6.84
CA LEU A 492 -32.10 12.93 5.41
C LEU A 492 -32.90 13.90 4.56
N THR A 493 -32.22 14.56 3.62
CA THR A 493 -32.83 15.37 2.57
C THR A 493 -32.56 14.77 1.20
N ILE A 494 -33.61 14.49 0.44
CA ILE A 494 -33.54 14.08 -0.97
C ILE A 494 -33.64 15.34 -1.83
N ARG A 495 -32.59 15.63 -2.58
CA ARG A 495 -32.57 16.73 -3.56
C ARG A 495 -32.53 16.18 -4.97
N PHE A 496 -33.19 16.89 -5.87
CA PHE A 496 -33.22 16.60 -7.30
C PHE A 496 -32.20 17.48 -8.00
N ALA A 497 -31.32 16.88 -8.81
CA ALA A 497 -30.23 17.59 -9.46
C ALA A 497 -29.92 16.99 -10.84
N SER A 498 -29.35 17.79 -11.73
CA SER A 498 -28.78 17.29 -12.99
C SER A 498 -27.26 17.26 -12.89
N SER A 499 -26.64 16.18 -13.35
CA SER A 499 -25.19 16.03 -13.45
C SER A 499 -24.84 15.56 -14.86
N ASN A 500 -24.01 16.33 -15.57
CA ASN A 500 -23.65 16.08 -16.97
C ASN A 500 -24.86 15.88 -17.90
N GLY A 501 -25.93 16.65 -17.69
CA GLY A 501 -27.17 16.55 -18.48
C GLY A 501 -28.07 15.37 -18.12
N GLN A 502 -27.69 14.51 -17.17
CA GLN A 502 -28.53 13.40 -16.69
C GLN A 502 -29.19 13.71 -15.34
N PRO A 503 -30.46 13.29 -15.15
CA PRO A 503 -31.14 13.43 -13.87
C PRO A 503 -30.51 12.53 -12.80
N THR A 504 -30.34 13.10 -11.62
CA THR A 504 -29.79 12.43 -10.44
C THR A 504 -30.57 12.84 -9.20
N ILE A 505 -30.54 11.98 -8.19
CA ILE A 505 -30.94 12.38 -6.83
C ILE A 505 -29.70 12.46 -5.95
N ARG A 506 -29.71 13.41 -5.02
CA ARG A 506 -28.69 13.56 -3.99
C ARG A 506 -29.32 13.34 -2.63
N LEU A 507 -28.78 12.39 -1.89
CA LEU A 507 -29.11 12.12 -0.50
C LEU A 507 -28.15 12.94 0.36
N ASP A 508 -28.68 13.89 1.12
CA ASP A 508 -27.90 14.76 2.01
C ASP A 508 -28.27 14.46 3.47
N ILE A 509 -27.27 14.16 4.29
CA ILE A 509 -27.33 14.25 5.75
C ILE A 509 -26.28 15.28 6.22
N PRO A 510 -26.34 15.81 7.46
CA PRO A 510 -25.41 16.85 7.92
C PRO A 510 -23.93 16.51 7.71
N SER A 511 -23.56 15.23 7.88
CA SER A 511 -22.19 14.74 7.80
C SER A 511 -21.76 14.19 6.43
N CYS A 512 -22.69 13.94 5.50
CA CYS A 512 -22.39 13.21 4.26
C CYS A 512 -23.40 13.50 3.13
N ARG A 513 -22.92 13.47 1.89
CA ARG A 513 -23.74 13.67 0.68
C ARG A 513 -23.46 12.58 -0.34
N LEU A 514 -24.50 11.90 -0.82
CA LEU A 514 -24.41 10.79 -1.75
C LEU A 514 -25.28 11.03 -2.98
N ALA A 515 -24.65 11.18 -4.15
CA ALA A 515 -25.36 11.28 -5.43
C ALA A 515 -25.62 9.89 -6.03
N LEU A 516 -26.82 9.69 -6.58
CA LEU A 516 -27.30 8.46 -7.20
C LEU A 516 -27.89 8.76 -8.58
N PHE A 517 -27.42 8.01 -9.58
CA PHE A 517 -27.91 8.10 -10.96
C PHE A 517 -29.16 7.23 -11.16
N ALA A 518 -29.96 7.54 -12.19
CA ALA A 518 -31.23 6.87 -12.45
C ALA A 518 -31.17 5.33 -12.46
N PRO A 519 -30.19 4.67 -13.09
CA PRO A 519 -30.10 3.20 -13.07
C PRO A 519 -29.89 2.64 -11.66
N THR A 520 -29.07 3.30 -10.86
CA THR A 520 -28.79 2.92 -9.47
C THR A 520 -30.04 3.04 -8.60
N VAL A 521 -30.81 4.12 -8.78
CA VAL A 521 -32.05 4.37 -8.02
C VAL A 521 -33.14 3.38 -8.41
N ARG A 522 -33.31 3.09 -9.70
CA ARG A 522 -34.27 2.08 -10.18
C ARG A 522 -33.95 0.70 -9.60
N TYR A 523 -32.67 0.32 -9.60
CA TYR A 523 -32.24 -0.95 -9.03
C TYR A 523 -32.46 -1.01 -7.50
N LEU A 524 -32.12 0.07 -6.78
CA LEU A 524 -32.43 0.21 -5.35
C LEU A 524 -33.92 -0.04 -5.06
N TYR A 525 -34.82 0.62 -5.79
CA TYR A 525 -36.26 0.43 -5.61
C TYR A 525 -36.75 -0.95 -6.07
N GLY A 526 -36.09 -1.58 -7.04
CA GLY A 526 -36.34 -2.98 -7.41
C GLY A 526 -36.01 -3.95 -6.28
N LEU A 527 -35.01 -3.63 -5.44
CA LEU A 527 -34.63 -4.43 -4.29
C LEU A 527 -35.51 -4.22 -3.05
N ARG A 528 -36.51 -3.32 -3.07
CA ARG A 528 -37.26 -2.93 -1.86
C ARG A 528 -37.83 -4.12 -1.08
N HIS A 529 -38.48 -5.06 -1.77
CA HIS A 529 -39.13 -6.21 -1.13
C HIS A 529 -38.11 -7.20 -0.57
N CYS A 530 -36.97 -7.34 -1.24
CA CYS A 530 -35.87 -8.17 -0.77
C CYS A 530 -35.21 -7.53 0.47
N ALA A 531 -34.97 -6.21 0.43
CA ALA A 531 -34.42 -5.45 1.55
C ALA A 531 -35.35 -5.51 2.76
N GLU A 532 -36.66 -5.28 2.59
CA GLU A 532 -37.67 -5.42 3.65
C GLU A 532 -37.68 -6.81 4.27
N ARG A 533 -37.63 -7.87 3.44
CA ARG A 533 -37.58 -9.25 3.94
C ARG A 533 -36.32 -9.50 4.76
N VAL A 534 -35.16 -9.03 4.29
CA VAL A 534 -33.88 -9.18 5.00
C VAL A 534 -33.87 -8.40 6.30
N ILE A 535 -34.39 -7.16 6.30
CA ILE A 535 -34.55 -6.34 7.51
C ILE A 535 -35.44 -7.08 8.53
N ALA A 536 -36.58 -7.63 8.10
CA ALA A 536 -37.47 -8.39 8.97
C ALA A 536 -36.81 -9.66 9.54
N THR A 537 -36.07 -10.40 8.72
CA THR A 537 -35.31 -11.59 9.16
C THR A 537 -34.21 -11.21 10.15
N MET A 538 -33.47 -10.12 9.91
CA MET A 538 -32.46 -9.65 10.86
C MET A 538 -33.11 -9.16 12.16
N ALA A 539 -34.23 -8.44 12.06
CA ALA A 539 -35.00 -7.98 13.22
C ALA A 539 -35.52 -9.14 14.07
N SER A 540 -35.91 -10.28 13.48
CA SER A 540 -36.33 -11.45 14.26
C SER A 540 -35.19 -12.09 15.06
N VAL A 541 -33.94 -11.84 14.69
CA VAL A 541 -32.76 -12.36 15.41
C VAL A 541 -32.29 -11.38 16.49
N VAL A 542 -32.64 -10.09 16.40
CA VAL A 542 -32.22 -9.03 17.36
C VAL A 542 -32.44 -9.44 18.81
N GLY A 543 -33.62 -9.96 19.18
CA GLY A 543 -33.88 -10.38 20.57
C GLY A 543 -32.96 -11.49 21.06
N ARG A 544 -32.57 -12.43 20.17
CA ARG A 544 -31.56 -13.46 20.48
C ARG A 544 -30.18 -12.84 20.67
N VAL A 545 -29.80 -11.87 19.83
CA VAL A 545 -28.54 -11.13 19.94
C VAL A 545 -28.47 -10.37 21.27
N GLU A 546 -29.52 -9.63 21.63
CA GLU A 546 -29.58 -8.87 22.89
C GLU A 546 -29.52 -9.78 24.11
N ALA A 547 -30.23 -10.91 24.10
CA ALA A 547 -30.20 -11.87 25.18
C ALA A 547 -28.78 -12.41 25.39
N LYS A 548 -28.11 -12.85 24.31
CA LYS A 548 -26.73 -13.35 24.39
C LYS A 548 -25.72 -12.26 24.75
N LEU A 549 -25.88 -11.05 24.21
CA LEU A 549 -25.02 -9.92 24.53
C LEU A 549 -25.08 -9.57 26.02
N ARG A 550 -26.27 -9.50 26.63
CA ARG A 550 -26.42 -9.25 28.08
C ARG A 550 -25.73 -10.32 28.91
N VAL A 551 -25.92 -11.57 28.51
CA VAL A 551 -25.32 -12.74 29.16
C VAL A 551 -23.80 -12.68 29.05
N PHE A 552 -23.24 -12.37 27.88
CA PHE A 552 -21.78 -12.27 27.71
C PHE A 552 -21.18 -11.06 28.43
N LYS A 553 -21.84 -9.89 28.40
CA LYS A 553 -21.44 -8.70 29.17
C LYS A 553 -21.43 -8.98 30.68
N HIS A 554 -22.42 -9.70 31.21
CA HIS A 554 -22.44 -10.08 32.62
C HIS A 554 -21.27 -11.04 32.95
N ALA A 555 -20.99 -12.02 32.09
CA ALA A 555 -19.85 -12.92 32.30
C ALA A 555 -18.52 -12.15 32.30
N ALA A 556 -18.36 -11.21 31.38
CA ALA A 556 -17.19 -10.34 31.30
C ALA A 556 -17.07 -9.39 32.51
N ALA A 557 -18.18 -8.87 33.04
CA ALA A 557 -18.15 -8.02 34.23
C ALA A 557 -17.83 -8.79 35.53
N GLY A 558 -17.96 -10.13 35.51
CA GLY A 558 -17.71 -11.00 36.65
C GLY A 558 -16.27 -11.47 36.81
N VAL A 559 -15.35 -11.09 35.90
CA VAL A 559 -13.92 -11.41 36.00
C VAL A 559 -13.14 -10.25 36.59
N GLU A 560 -12.16 -10.55 37.43
CA GLU A 560 -11.29 -9.53 38.04
C GLU A 560 -10.31 -8.93 37.02
N ASP A 561 -9.80 -9.76 36.10
CA ASP A 561 -8.95 -9.34 34.99
C ASP A 561 -9.76 -9.28 33.68
N PRO A 562 -9.90 -8.10 33.03
CA PRO A 562 -10.52 -7.95 31.72
C PRO A 562 -10.02 -8.91 30.64
N SER A 563 -8.75 -9.34 30.70
CA SER A 563 -8.17 -10.27 29.75
C SER A 563 -8.71 -11.70 29.87
N ASP A 564 -9.34 -12.05 31.01
CA ASP A 564 -10.01 -13.33 31.23
C ASP A 564 -11.46 -13.36 30.74
N ALA A 565 -12.03 -12.20 30.36
CA ALA A 565 -13.41 -12.09 29.90
C ALA A 565 -13.73 -13.01 28.70
N PRO A 566 -12.86 -13.18 27.68
CA PRO A 566 -13.12 -14.12 26.59
C PRO A 566 -13.21 -15.57 27.05
N ARG A 567 -12.41 -15.96 28.06
CA ARG A 567 -12.43 -17.31 28.62
C ARG A 567 -13.72 -17.53 29.43
N ALA A 568 -14.07 -16.58 30.28
CA ALA A 568 -15.30 -16.64 31.06
C ALA A 568 -16.56 -16.71 30.19
N ILE A 569 -16.56 -16.07 29.02
CA ILE A 569 -17.65 -16.19 28.05
C ILE A 569 -17.64 -17.55 27.33
N ARG A 570 -16.47 -18.09 26.95
CA ARG A 570 -16.38 -19.38 26.25
C ARG A 570 -16.75 -20.59 27.10
N ASP A 571 -16.48 -20.53 28.40
CA ASP A 571 -16.76 -21.62 29.35
C ASP A 571 -18.24 -21.71 29.74
N ARG A 572 -19.06 -20.78 29.25
CA ARG A 572 -20.50 -20.73 29.47
C ARG A 572 -21.24 -21.76 28.63
N LYS A 573 -22.28 -22.38 29.20
CA LYS A 573 -23.14 -23.35 28.51
C LYS A 573 -23.94 -22.73 27.35
N ASP A 574 -24.13 -21.42 27.40
CA ASP A 574 -24.84 -20.60 26.42
C ASP A 574 -23.95 -20.15 25.25
N PHE A 575 -22.66 -20.51 25.23
CA PHE A 575 -21.72 -20.23 24.14
C PHE A 575 -21.50 -21.46 23.26
N ASP A 576 -21.75 -21.33 21.95
CA ASP A 576 -21.48 -22.37 20.95
C ASP A 576 -20.32 -21.95 20.03
N ASN A 577 -19.24 -22.73 20.05
CA ASN A 577 -18.05 -22.51 19.20
C ASN A 577 -18.35 -22.63 17.69
N ASN A 578 -19.46 -23.23 17.30
CA ASN A 578 -19.87 -23.38 15.90
C ASN A 578 -20.95 -22.37 15.48
N ASP A 579 -21.45 -21.55 16.41
CA ASP A 579 -22.44 -20.52 16.10
C ASP A 579 -21.75 -19.19 15.80
N LEU A 580 -21.89 -18.75 14.55
CA LEU A 580 -21.26 -17.51 14.05
C LEU A 580 -21.66 -16.28 14.87
N LEU A 581 -22.91 -16.22 15.35
CA LEU A 581 -23.40 -15.10 16.15
C LEU A 581 -22.69 -15.06 17.52
N ASP A 582 -22.48 -16.21 18.15
CA ASP A 582 -21.75 -16.31 19.42
C ASP A 582 -20.30 -15.87 19.28
N CYS A 583 -19.61 -16.32 18.23
CA CYS A 583 -18.23 -15.93 17.94
C CYS A 583 -18.08 -14.43 17.67
N GLU A 584 -19.00 -13.85 16.90
CA GLU A 584 -19.00 -12.40 16.61
C GLU A 584 -19.32 -11.57 17.88
N LEU A 585 -20.26 -12.02 18.70
CA LEU A 585 -20.61 -11.36 19.95
C LEU A 585 -19.47 -11.38 20.98
N LEU A 586 -18.69 -12.47 21.04
CA LEU A 586 -17.50 -12.56 21.88
C LEU A 586 -16.49 -11.45 21.54
N VAL A 587 -16.24 -11.24 20.25
CA VAL A 587 -15.32 -10.19 19.76
C VAL A 587 -15.87 -8.81 20.08
N VAL A 588 -17.18 -8.60 19.91
CA VAL A 588 -17.83 -7.32 20.20
C VAL A 588 -17.80 -7.00 21.70
N VAL A 589 -18.00 -7.97 22.58
CA VAL A 589 -17.91 -7.74 24.03
C VAL A 589 -16.47 -7.41 24.42
N PHE A 590 -15.48 -8.16 23.93
CA PHE A 590 -14.08 -7.91 24.25
C PHE A 590 -13.57 -6.57 23.73
N GLY A 591 -13.93 -6.16 22.51
CA GLY A 591 -13.50 -4.87 21.94
C GLY A 591 -14.12 -3.63 22.60
N ASN A 592 -15.05 -3.81 23.55
CA ASN A 592 -15.73 -2.75 24.28
C ASN A 592 -15.39 -2.72 25.79
N ILE A 593 -14.59 -3.68 26.27
CA ILE A 593 -13.93 -3.64 27.57
C ILE A 593 -12.60 -2.92 27.39
#